data_AF-A0A197K6I5-F1
#
_entry.id   AF-A0A197K6I5-F1
#
_cell.length_a   1.000
_cell.length_b   1.000
_cell.length_c   1.000
_cell.angle_alpha   90.00
_cell.angle_beta   90.00
_cell.angle_gamma   90.00
#
_symmetry.space_group_name_H-M   'P 1'
#
loop_
_entity.id
_entity.type
_entity.pdbx_description
1 polymer ?
#
loop_
_entity_poly.entity_id
_entity_poly.type
_entity_poly.pdbx_seq_one_letter_code
_entity_poly.pdbx_strand_id
1 'polypeptide(L)'
;MSTTTTESTTTTTATTTPDASLIGTLETQVLQLADHEAWLDAQIRELEFALNHDKAESMNTDGEDDLSGGEAKFALEKRIDNLKQELATAATVETVRDRIILSAHSIPVVLRGIFRANQDEEAKVMSDAIDKRDAAVEEYLSIHKDLQIARQDLVKAQEAVIDLQDENRRLAQALAHETAAIKEGATSQEAVSNRRMAQRFEEELKTITIKHNVVSNVLQGLLLESGVDWSNDPHYLDVMLKLGSASD
;
A
#
# COMPACT_ATOMS: atom_id res chain seq x y z
N MET A 1 82.30 59.95 45.98
CA MET A 1 80.91 60.16 45.54
C MET A 1 80.37 58.80 45.15
N SER A 2 79.66 58.16 46.08
CA SER A 2 79.11 56.82 45.91
C SER A 2 77.61 56.96 45.82
N THR A 3 77.06 56.76 44.63
CA THR A 3 75.61 56.73 44.38
C THR A 3 75.17 55.27 44.35
N THR A 4 74.64 54.81 45.47
CA THR A 4 74.02 53.50 45.63
C THR A 4 72.59 53.62 45.13
N THR A 5 72.32 53.20 43.90
CA THR A 5 70.96 53.07 43.35
C THR A 5 70.39 51.73 43.80
N THR A 6 69.51 51.76 44.80
CA THR A 6 68.64 50.64 45.17
C THR A 6 67.43 50.65 44.23
N GLU A 7 67.44 49.80 43.21
CA GLU A 7 66.24 49.48 42.44
C GLU A 7 65.47 48.36 43.13
N SER A 8 64.36 48.74 43.72
CA SER A 8 63.40 47.88 44.40
C SER A 8 62.79 46.88 43.43
N THR A 9 62.93 45.60 43.78
CA THR A 9 62.26 44.46 43.17
C THR A 9 60.75 44.57 43.40
N THR A 10 59.97 44.91 42.37
CA THR A 10 58.52 44.76 42.39
C THR A 10 58.16 43.38 41.85
N THR A 11 58.00 42.44 42.78
CA THR A 11 57.38 41.14 42.53
C THR A 11 55.89 41.38 42.27
N THR A 12 55.48 41.44 41.01
CA THR A 12 54.06 41.44 40.63
C THR A 12 53.50 40.05 40.93
N THR A 13 52.93 39.87 42.11
CA THR A 13 52.02 38.76 42.40
C THR A 13 50.80 38.91 41.51
N ALA A 14 50.79 38.19 40.39
CA ALA A 14 49.59 37.97 39.60
C ALA A 14 48.63 37.13 40.45
N THR A 15 47.77 37.81 41.20
CA THR A 15 46.60 37.21 41.82
C THR A 15 45.66 36.83 40.68
N THR A 16 45.75 35.58 40.21
CA THR A 16 44.71 34.95 39.41
C THR A 16 43.48 34.84 40.28
N THR A 17 42.61 35.85 40.23
CA THR A 17 41.19 35.66 40.52
C THR A 17 40.66 34.70 39.46
N PRO A 18 40.27 33.46 39.79
CA PRO A 18 39.55 32.63 38.84
C PRO A 18 38.26 33.36 38.48
N ASP A 19 37.96 33.43 37.19
CA ASP A 19 36.77 34.04 36.62
C ASP A 19 35.50 33.49 37.28
N ALA A 20 35.01 34.18 38.31
CA ALA A 20 33.78 33.85 39.01
C ALA A 20 32.55 33.93 38.08
N SER A 21 32.67 34.60 36.94
CA SER A 21 31.65 34.65 35.88
C SER A 21 31.58 33.38 35.04
N LEU A 22 32.70 32.68 34.80
CA LEU A 22 32.70 31.41 34.07
C LEU A 22 32.15 30.26 34.93
N ILE A 23 32.40 30.29 36.23
CA ILE A 23 31.88 29.29 37.18
C ILE A 23 30.34 29.38 37.24
N GLY A 24 29.79 30.60 37.29
CA GLY A 24 28.34 30.79 37.29
C GLY A 24 27.66 30.27 36.02
N THR A 25 28.31 30.39 34.85
CA THR A 25 27.80 29.83 33.58
C THR A 25 27.92 28.31 33.49
N LEU A 26 28.97 27.74 34.09
CA LEU A 26 29.17 26.29 34.11
C LEU A 26 28.19 25.63 35.08
N GLU A 27 27.98 26.20 36.28
CA GLU A 27 27.01 25.72 37.26
C GLU A 27 25.58 25.80 36.73
N THR A 28 25.22 26.87 36.01
CA THR A 28 23.90 26.96 35.35
C THR A 28 23.76 25.98 34.19
N GLN A 29 24.81 25.71 33.40
CA GLN A 29 24.77 24.65 32.38
C GLN A 29 24.66 23.26 32.99
N VAL A 30 25.36 22.98 34.09
CA VAL A 30 25.26 21.70 34.81
C VAL A 30 23.86 21.52 35.40
N LEU A 31 23.25 22.57 35.95
CA LEU A 31 21.88 22.52 36.45
C LEU A 31 20.88 22.27 35.32
N GLN A 32 21.03 22.94 34.17
CA GLN A 32 20.17 22.71 33.00
C GLN A 32 20.31 21.28 32.44
N LEU A 33 21.52 20.73 32.44
CA LEU A 33 21.76 19.35 32.02
C LEU A 33 21.14 18.35 33.01
N ALA A 34 21.23 18.61 34.32
CA ALA A 34 20.62 17.77 35.34
C ALA A 34 19.08 17.81 35.29
N ASP A 35 18.48 18.98 35.05
CA ASP A 35 17.04 19.11 34.86
C ASP A 35 16.57 18.41 33.58
N HIS A 36 17.37 18.48 32.51
CA HIS A 36 17.08 17.76 31.26
C HIS A 36 17.24 16.24 31.42
N GLU A 37 18.24 15.78 32.17
CA GLU A 37 18.42 14.36 32.51
C GLU A 37 17.24 13.84 33.34
N ALA A 38 16.80 14.58 34.35
CA ALA A 38 15.62 14.23 35.14
C ALA A 38 14.32 14.20 34.30
N TRP A 39 14.20 15.09 33.31
CA TRP A 39 13.09 15.08 32.37
C TRP A 39 13.12 13.85 31.45
N LEU A 40 14.28 13.50 30.91
CA LEU A 40 14.45 12.29 30.10
C LEU A 40 14.15 11.02 30.90
N ASP A 41 14.60 10.93 32.15
CA ASP A 41 14.30 9.80 33.04
C ASP A 41 12.81 9.66 33.33
N ALA A 42 12.10 10.77 33.50
CA ALA A 42 10.65 10.77 33.67
C ALA A 42 9.94 10.27 32.41
N GLN A 43 10.41 10.71 31.23
CA GLN A 43 9.85 10.29 29.95
C GLN A 43 10.13 8.81 29.65
N ILE A 44 11.32 8.32 29.99
CA ILE A 44 11.65 6.89 29.89
C ILE A 44 10.72 6.06 30.78
N ARG A 45 10.49 6.46 32.03
CA ARG A 45 9.55 5.74 32.91
C ARG A 45 8.12 5.75 32.39
N GLU A 46 7.67 6.86 31.78
CA GLU A 46 6.35 6.94 31.16
C GLU A 46 6.23 5.98 29.97
N LEU A 47 7.26 5.92 29.12
CA LEU A 47 7.33 4.99 28.01
C LEU A 47 7.43 3.53 28.47
N GLU A 48 8.20 3.23 29.51
CA GLU A 48 8.28 1.89 30.11
C GLU A 48 6.95 1.48 30.74
N PHE A 49 6.24 2.41 31.37
CA PHE A 49 4.90 2.19 31.90
C PHE A 49 3.90 1.91 30.76
N ALA A 50 3.90 2.73 29.71
CA ALA A 50 3.05 2.53 28.54
C ALA A 50 3.32 1.17 27.86
N LEU A 51 4.59 0.80 27.71
CA LEU A 51 5.00 -0.47 27.11
C LEU A 51 4.57 -1.68 27.97
N ASN A 52 4.68 -1.57 29.29
CA ASN A 52 4.26 -2.63 30.20
C ASN A 52 2.73 -2.72 30.31
N HIS A 53 2.02 -1.59 30.16
CA HIS A 53 0.56 -1.57 30.12
C HIS A 53 0.04 -2.22 28.83
N ASP A 54 0.63 -1.90 27.68
CA ASP A 54 0.28 -2.47 26.38
C ASP A 54 0.54 -3.99 26.33
N LYS A 55 1.64 -4.46 26.97
CA LYS A 55 1.90 -5.90 27.16
C LYS A 55 0.91 -6.59 28.11
N ALA A 56 0.45 -5.89 29.15
CA ALA A 56 -0.53 -6.45 30.09
C ALA A 56 -1.94 -6.52 29.47
N GLU A 57 -2.31 -5.56 28.62
CA GLU A 57 -3.54 -5.61 27.83
C GLU A 57 -3.49 -6.71 26.77
N SER A 58 -2.34 -6.92 26.12
CA SER A 58 -2.12 -8.03 25.17
C SER A 58 -2.13 -9.42 25.80
N MET A 59 -1.83 -9.56 27.11
CA MET A 59 -1.86 -10.86 27.81
C MET A 59 -3.24 -11.20 28.41
N ASN A 60 -4.14 -10.23 28.55
CA ASN A 60 -5.49 -10.45 29.08
C ASN A 60 -6.54 -10.81 28.01
N THR A 61 -6.14 -10.88 26.74
CA THR A 61 -7.03 -11.26 25.61
C THR A 61 -6.88 -12.71 25.14
N ASP A 62 -6.07 -13.55 25.79
CA ASP A 62 -5.89 -14.97 25.46
C ASP A 62 -7.00 -15.88 26.04
N GLY A 63 -8.25 -15.42 25.99
CA GLY A 63 -9.43 -16.19 26.39
C GLY A 63 -10.49 -16.20 25.30
N GLU A 64 -10.51 -17.27 24.51
CA GLU A 64 -11.57 -17.68 23.58
C GLU A 64 -11.73 -16.86 22.28
N ASP A 65 -11.00 -17.26 21.21
CA ASP A 65 -11.65 -17.71 19.96
C ASP A 65 -10.63 -18.31 18.97
N ASP A 66 -10.77 -19.60 18.70
CA ASP A 66 -9.93 -20.43 17.81
C ASP A 66 -10.29 -20.26 16.32
N LEU A 67 -10.57 -19.02 15.91
CA LEU A 67 -10.87 -18.67 14.53
C LEU A 67 -10.19 -17.33 14.18
N SER A 68 -8.92 -17.41 13.76
CA SER A 68 -8.18 -16.43 12.92
C SER A 68 -6.69 -16.26 13.29
N GLY A 69 -6.01 -17.34 13.68
CA GLY A 69 -4.55 -17.32 13.89
C GLY A 69 -3.72 -16.98 12.64
N GLY A 70 -4.29 -17.11 11.43
CA GLY A 70 -3.63 -16.75 10.17
C GLY A 70 -3.72 -15.26 9.84
N GLU A 71 -4.85 -14.64 10.10
CA GLU A 71 -5.11 -13.22 9.78
C GLU A 71 -4.44 -12.31 10.82
N ALA A 72 -4.46 -12.71 12.10
CA ALA A 72 -3.69 -12.06 13.15
C ALA A 72 -2.18 -12.14 12.89
N LYS A 73 -1.67 -13.28 12.41
CA LYS A 73 -0.26 -13.43 11.99
C LYS A 73 0.07 -12.56 10.80
N PHE A 74 -0.78 -12.50 9.78
CA PHE A 74 -0.57 -11.65 8.61
C PHE A 74 -0.58 -10.16 8.97
N ALA A 75 -1.49 -9.74 9.86
CA ALA A 75 -1.53 -8.36 10.38
C ALA A 75 -0.25 -8.01 11.17
N LEU A 76 0.24 -8.93 12.01
CA LEU A 76 1.50 -8.76 12.73
C LEU A 76 2.70 -8.71 11.79
N GLU A 77 2.74 -9.55 10.75
CA GLU A 77 3.82 -9.59 9.77
C GLU A 77 3.87 -8.30 8.94
N LYS A 78 2.70 -7.79 8.51
CA LYS A 78 2.58 -6.47 7.88
C LYS A 78 3.02 -5.33 8.80
N ARG A 79 2.68 -5.41 10.09
CA ARG A 79 3.11 -4.41 11.10
C ARG A 79 4.62 -4.45 11.31
N ILE A 80 5.21 -5.64 11.37
CA ILE A 80 6.66 -5.84 11.48
C ILE A 80 7.37 -5.27 10.26
N ASP A 81 6.86 -5.48 9.05
CA ASP A 81 7.48 -4.96 7.84
C ASP A 81 7.37 -3.43 7.74
N ASN A 82 6.26 -2.85 8.16
CA ASN A 82 6.15 -1.39 8.31
C ASN A 82 7.16 -0.84 9.33
N LEU A 83 7.29 -1.46 10.50
CA LEU A 83 8.26 -1.06 11.53
C LEU A 83 9.71 -1.21 11.05
N LYS A 84 10.04 -2.25 10.29
CA LYS A 84 11.36 -2.39 9.65
C LYS A 84 11.62 -1.26 8.66
N GLN A 85 10.62 -0.86 7.88
CA GLN A 85 10.74 0.22 6.92
C GLN A 85 10.93 1.57 7.62
N GLU A 86 10.19 1.83 8.70
CA GLU A 86 10.36 3.02 9.55
C GLU A 86 11.73 3.05 10.23
N LEU A 87 12.23 1.91 10.73
CA LEU A 87 13.58 1.81 11.28
C LEU A 87 14.63 2.10 10.21
N ALA A 88 14.47 1.56 9.00
CA ALA A 88 15.40 1.78 7.91
C ALA A 88 15.45 3.27 7.50
N THR A 89 14.29 3.93 7.42
CA THR A 89 14.26 5.37 7.11
C THR A 89 14.86 6.19 8.25
N ALA A 90 14.55 5.89 9.51
CA ALA A 90 15.13 6.55 10.67
C ALA A 90 16.66 6.40 10.71
N ALA A 91 17.18 5.18 10.48
CA ALA A 91 18.61 4.91 10.43
C ALA A 91 19.32 5.68 9.28
N THR A 92 18.67 5.81 8.12
CA THR A 92 19.23 6.64 7.04
C THR A 92 19.26 8.13 7.40
N VAL A 93 18.26 8.63 8.12
CA VAL A 93 18.23 10.03 8.59
C VAL A 93 19.34 10.27 9.62
N GLU A 94 19.53 9.34 10.56
CA GLU A 94 20.55 9.45 11.61
C GLU A 94 21.97 9.39 11.03
N THR A 95 22.22 8.48 10.10
CA THR A 95 23.52 8.41 9.40
C THR A 95 23.84 9.66 8.56
N VAL A 96 22.82 10.28 7.93
CA VAL A 96 22.99 11.57 7.23
C VAL A 96 23.26 12.69 8.22
N ARG A 97 22.52 12.74 9.33
CA ARG A 97 22.71 13.72 10.41
C ARG A 97 24.13 13.63 10.99
N ASP A 98 24.60 12.43 11.31
CA ASP A 98 25.94 12.20 11.84
C ASP A 98 27.01 12.66 10.84
N ARG A 99 26.84 12.38 9.55
CA ARG A 99 27.75 12.87 8.51
C ARG A 99 27.73 14.39 8.39
N ILE A 100 26.57 15.04 8.53
CA ILE A 100 26.48 16.50 8.51
C ILE A 100 27.18 17.10 9.72
N ILE A 101 26.98 16.54 10.93
CA ILE A 101 27.65 16.99 12.16
C ILE A 101 29.17 16.81 12.03
N LEU A 102 29.61 15.64 11.55
CA LEU A 102 31.02 15.31 11.40
C LEU A 102 31.69 16.18 10.31
N SER A 103 30.97 16.46 9.23
CA SER A 103 31.38 17.43 8.20
C SER A 103 31.46 18.85 8.77
N ALA A 104 30.45 19.28 9.54
CA ALA A 104 30.41 20.60 10.15
C ALA A 104 31.51 20.82 11.19
N HIS A 105 31.97 19.76 11.88
CA HIS A 105 33.10 19.84 12.81
C HIS A 105 34.47 19.70 12.14
N SER A 106 34.62 18.81 11.16
CA SER A 106 35.93 18.52 10.54
C SER A 106 36.35 19.60 9.55
N ILE A 107 35.42 20.14 8.76
CA ILE A 107 35.72 21.12 7.71
C ILE A 107 36.32 22.43 8.26
N PRO A 108 35.76 23.07 9.30
CA PRO A 108 36.33 24.30 9.84
C PRO A 108 37.70 24.10 10.48
N VAL A 109 37.96 22.94 11.07
CA VAL A 109 39.26 22.61 11.70
C VAL A 109 40.32 22.40 10.62
N VAL A 110 40.01 21.65 9.57
CA VAL A 110 40.91 21.43 8.43
C VAL A 110 41.18 22.76 7.72
N LEU A 111 40.16 23.57 7.48
CA LEU A 111 40.33 24.85 6.80
C LEU A 111 41.07 25.88 7.67
N ARG A 112 40.84 25.93 8.99
CA ARG A 112 41.64 26.77 9.92
C ARG A 112 43.08 26.29 10.06
N GLY A 113 43.37 25.01 9.76
CA GLY A 113 44.72 24.47 9.68
C GLY A 113 45.45 24.84 8.38
N ILE A 114 44.72 24.95 7.27
CA ILE A 114 45.26 25.30 5.93
C ILE A 114 45.44 26.82 5.78
N PHE A 115 44.55 27.62 6.37
CA PHE A 115 44.53 29.08 6.24
C PHE A 115 44.88 29.77 7.56
N ARG A 116 46.18 30.00 7.83
CA ARG A 116 46.65 30.70 9.04
C ARG A 116 47.30 32.08 8.81
N ALA A 117 47.26 32.68 7.60
CA ALA A 117 48.10 33.87 7.34
C ALA A 117 47.56 35.02 6.45
N ASN A 118 46.46 34.92 5.71
CA ASN A 118 45.96 36.03 4.85
C ASN A 118 44.50 36.37 5.20
N GLN A 119 44.28 37.37 6.04
CA GLN A 119 43.10 37.41 6.90
C GLN A 119 41.82 38.11 6.39
N ASP A 120 41.80 38.89 5.30
CA ASP A 120 40.59 39.66 4.96
C ASP A 120 39.88 39.27 3.65
N GLU A 121 40.61 39.10 2.54
CA GLU A 121 39.99 38.74 1.25
C GLU A 121 39.63 37.24 1.18
N GLU A 122 40.48 36.37 1.71
CA GLU A 122 40.23 34.92 1.72
C GLU A 122 39.16 34.53 2.75
N ALA A 123 39.03 35.28 3.85
CA ALA A 123 37.95 35.13 4.81
C ALA A 123 36.58 35.48 4.18
N LYS A 124 36.52 36.48 3.29
CA LYS A 124 35.31 36.80 2.51
C LYS A 124 34.98 35.70 1.52
N VAL A 125 35.95 35.22 0.74
CA VAL A 125 35.74 34.10 -0.20
C VAL A 125 35.24 32.85 0.53
N MET A 126 35.73 32.63 1.76
CA MET A 126 35.29 31.54 2.61
C MET A 126 33.87 31.75 3.15
N SER A 127 33.53 32.95 3.62
CA SER A 127 32.16 33.29 4.01
C SER A 127 31.19 33.06 2.85
N ASP A 128 31.52 33.56 1.66
CA ASP A 128 30.70 33.38 0.45
C ASP A 128 30.52 31.90 0.09
N ALA A 129 31.54 31.05 0.33
CA ALA A 129 31.44 29.61 0.10
C ALA A 129 30.55 28.91 1.13
N ILE A 130 30.60 29.35 2.39
CA ILE A 130 29.72 28.87 3.46
C ILE A 130 28.28 29.27 3.17
N ASP A 131 28.03 30.52 2.79
CA ASP A 131 26.70 31.03 2.46
C ASP A 131 26.11 30.29 1.24
N LYS A 132 26.92 30.01 0.20
CA LYS A 132 26.49 29.19 -0.95
C LYS A 132 26.16 27.76 -0.55
N ARG A 133 26.95 27.16 0.35
CA ARG A 133 26.67 25.82 0.86
C ARG A 133 25.37 25.82 1.66
N ASP A 134 25.19 26.80 2.53
CA ASP A 134 24.03 26.87 3.42
C ASP A 134 22.75 27.12 2.61
N ALA A 135 22.80 27.96 1.57
CA ALA A 135 21.72 28.11 0.61
C ALA A 135 21.38 26.79 -0.14
N ALA A 136 22.39 26.03 -0.55
CA ALA A 136 22.18 24.73 -1.19
C ALA A 136 21.62 23.68 -0.22
N VAL A 137 22.01 23.72 1.06
CA VAL A 137 21.46 22.86 2.11
C VAL A 137 20.01 23.23 2.40
N GLU A 138 19.67 24.52 2.43
CA GLU A 138 18.29 24.99 2.58
C GLU A 138 17.41 24.51 1.43
N GLU A 139 17.88 24.66 0.18
CA GLU A 139 17.17 24.14 -1.00
C GLU A 139 17.00 22.62 -0.92
N TYR A 140 18.05 21.88 -0.54
CA TYR A 140 17.98 20.43 -0.34
C TYR A 140 16.95 20.03 0.72
N LEU A 141 16.94 20.73 1.87
CA LEU A 141 15.98 20.47 2.94
C LEU A 141 14.55 20.76 2.50
N SER A 142 14.32 21.82 1.71
CA SER A 142 13.01 22.12 1.13
C SER A 142 12.56 21.00 0.19
N ILE A 143 13.41 20.58 -0.74
CA ILE A 143 13.10 19.48 -1.68
C ILE A 143 12.85 18.17 -0.92
N HIS A 144 13.63 17.90 0.13
CA HIS A 144 13.44 16.71 0.96
C HIS A 144 12.09 16.73 1.69
N LYS A 145 11.67 17.90 2.20
CA LYS A 145 10.36 18.07 2.82
C LYS A 145 9.23 17.83 1.81
N ASP A 146 9.35 18.37 0.60
CA ASP A 146 8.37 18.14 -0.47
C ASP A 146 8.30 16.66 -0.87
N LEU A 147 9.45 15.99 -0.96
CA LEU A 147 9.52 14.55 -1.20
C LEU A 147 8.86 13.74 -0.07
N GLN A 148 9.03 14.16 1.18
CA GLN A 148 8.40 13.52 2.32
C GLN A 148 6.88 13.66 2.27
N ILE A 149 6.36 14.85 1.93
CA ILE A 149 4.93 15.08 1.72
C ILE A 149 4.40 14.19 0.58
N ALA A 150 5.08 14.19 -0.57
CA ALA A 150 4.68 13.37 -1.71
C ALA A 150 4.68 11.87 -1.40
N ARG A 151 5.64 11.39 -0.59
CA ARG A 151 5.64 9.99 -0.09
C ARG A 151 4.45 9.72 0.83
N GLN A 152 4.13 10.65 1.72
CA GLN A 152 2.99 10.49 2.62
C GLN A 152 1.67 10.46 1.85
N ASP A 153 1.53 11.27 0.81
CA ASP A 153 0.38 11.26 -0.09
C ASP A 153 0.30 9.98 -0.93
N LEU A 154 1.45 9.45 -1.38
CA LEU A 154 1.51 8.15 -2.05
C LEU A 154 1.01 7.02 -1.13
N VAL A 155 1.44 6.99 0.13
CA VAL A 155 1.00 5.98 1.11
C VAL A 155 -0.51 6.08 1.32
N LYS A 156 -1.06 7.28 1.53
CA LYS A 156 -2.51 7.48 1.65
C LYS A 156 -3.27 7.04 0.40
N ALA A 157 -2.74 7.32 -0.78
CA ALA A 157 -3.35 6.87 -2.03
C ALA A 157 -3.31 5.35 -2.18
N GLN A 158 -2.22 4.70 -1.76
CA GLN A 158 -2.11 3.24 -1.73
C GLN A 158 -3.10 2.61 -0.76
N GLU A 159 -3.25 3.17 0.45
CA GLU A 159 -4.27 2.74 1.41
C GLU A 159 -5.68 2.86 0.83
N ALA A 160 -6.02 4.00 0.23
CA ALA A 160 -7.32 4.20 -0.42
C ALA A 160 -7.59 3.21 -1.57
N VAL A 161 -6.56 2.83 -2.34
CA VAL A 161 -6.69 1.82 -3.39
C VAL A 161 -6.95 0.43 -2.80
N ILE A 162 -6.28 0.07 -1.70
CA ILE A 162 -6.51 -1.19 -1.01
C ILE A 162 -7.95 -1.25 -0.47
N ASP A 163 -8.42 -0.19 0.18
CA ASP A 163 -9.80 -0.09 0.69
C ASP A 163 -10.83 -0.26 -0.44
N LEU A 164 -10.60 0.38 -1.58
CA LEU A 164 -11.46 0.23 -2.77
C LEU A 164 -11.39 -1.18 -3.36
N GLN A 165 -10.23 -1.84 -3.34
CA GLN A 165 -10.09 -3.22 -3.81
C GLN A 165 -10.83 -4.19 -2.89
N ASP A 166 -10.75 -4.00 -1.58
CA ASP A 166 -11.46 -4.81 -0.60
C ASP A 166 -12.97 -4.62 -0.71
N GLU A 167 -13.45 -3.39 -0.88
CA GLU A 167 -14.86 -3.13 -1.12
C GLU A 167 -15.33 -3.74 -2.45
N ASN A 168 -14.54 -3.63 -3.52
CA ASN A 168 -14.86 -4.26 -4.80
C ASN A 168 -14.89 -5.79 -4.69
N ARG A 169 -13.97 -6.39 -3.92
CA ARG A 169 -13.98 -7.83 -3.63
C ARG A 169 -15.23 -8.24 -2.85
N ARG A 170 -15.63 -7.45 -1.85
CA ARG A 170 -16.87 -7.67 -1.08
C ARG A 170 -18.11 -7.60 -1.97
N LEU A 171 -18.20 -6.59 -2.83
CA LEU A 171 -19.30 -6.45 -3.79
C LEU A 171 -19.31 -7.58 -4.83
N ALA A 172 -18.14 -8.00 -5.33
CA ALA A 172 -18.03 -9.13 -6.25
C ALA A 172 -18.49 -10.45 -5.61
N GLN A 173 -18.17 -10.67 -4.32
CA GLN A 173 -18.68 -11.81 -3.56
C GLN A 173 -20.20 -11.74 -3.37
N ALA A 174 -20.75 -10.56 -3.04
CA ALA A 174 -22.19 -10.37 -2.91
C ALA A 174 -22.92 -10.68 -4.23
N LEU A 175 -22.40 -10.18 -5.35
CA LEU A 175 -22.93 -10.47 -6.69
C LEU A 175 -22.80 -11.94 -7.06
N ALA A 176 -21.69 -12.60 -6.71
CA ALA A 176 -21.51 -14.03 -6.94
C ALA A 176 -22.52 -14.87 -6.15
N HIS A 177 -22.79 -14.50 -4.90
CA HIS A 177 -23.80 -15.15 -4.07
C HIS A 177 -25.22 -14.95 -4.63
N GLU A 178 -25.55 -13.72 -5.06
CA GLU A 178 -26.85 -13.41 -5.66
C GLU A 178 -27.05 -14.14 -7.00
N THR A 179 -26.03 -14.16 -7.87
CA THR A 179 -26.09 -14.93 -9.13
C THR A 179 -26.10 -16.44 -8.91
N ALA A 180 -25.44 -16.96 -7.87
CA ALA A 180 -25.54 -18.37 -7.49
C ALA A 180 -26.96 -18.71 -7.02
N ALA A 181 -27.57 -17.87 -6.17
CA ALA A 181 -28.96 -18.04 -5.72
C ALA A 181 -29.96 -17.98 -6.88
N ILE A 182 -29.77 -17.07 -7.84
CA ILE A 182 -30.60 -16.98 -9.05
C ILE A 182 -30.38 -18.22 -9.94
N LYS A 183 -29.15 -18.69 -10.12
CA LYS A 183 -28.86 -19.90 -10.92
C LYS A 183 -29.43 -21.17 -10.28
N GLU A 184 -29.35 -21.35 -8.98
CA GLU A 184 -29.96 -22.50 -8.29
C GLU A 184 -31.49 -22.48 -8.39
N GLY A 185 -32.11 -21.30 -8.29
CA GLY A 185 -33.55 -21.12 -8.49
C GLY A 185 -34.00 -21.41 -9.94
N ALA A 186 -33.27 -20.90 -10.94
CA ALA A 186 -33.61 -21.05 -12.35
C ALA A 186 -33.33 -22.47 -12.90
N THR A 187 -32.21 -23.10 -12.50
CA THR A 187 -31.83 -24.41 -13.04
C THR A 187 -32.70 -25.56 -12.53
N SER A 188 -33.31 -25.45 -11.34
CA SER A 188 -34.14 -26.51 -10.78
C SER A 188 -35.53 -26.61 -11.45
N GLN A 189 -36.19 -25.48 -11.68
CA GLN A 189 -37.57 -25.47 -12.20
C GLN A 189 -37.66 -25.26 -13.72
N GLU A 190 -36.87 -24.34 -14.30
CA GLU A 190 -36.98 -24.02 -15.73
C GLU A 190 -36.34 -25.09 -16.61
N ALA A 191 -35.24 -25.72 -16.18
CA ALA A 191 -34.62 -26.79 -16.96
C ALA A 191 -35.51 -28.05 -17.02
N VAL A 192 -36.21 -28.38 -15.92
CA VAL A 192 -37.15 -29.51 -15.87
C VAL A 192 -38.42 -29.20 -16.66
N SER A 193 -38.93 -27.97 -16.56
CA SER A 193 -40.08 -27.48 -17.33
C SER A 193 -39.81 -27.48 -18.84
N ASN A 194 -38.71 -26.86 -19.28
CA ASN A 194 -38.34 -26.78 -20.69
C ASN A 194 -38.04 -28.16 -21.29
N ARG A 195 -37.40 -29.06 -20.53
CA ARG A 195 -37.15 -30.43 -21.01
C ARG A 195 -38.43 -31.23 -21.20
N ARG A 196 -39.41 -31.09 -20.29
CA ARG A 196 -40.73 -31.72 -20.44
C ARG A 196 -41.54 -31.12 -21.59
N MET A 197 -41.45 -29.81 -21.78
CA MET A 197 -42.13 -29.13 -22.89
C MET A 197 -41.53 -29.54 -24.25
N ALA A 198 -40.21 -29.61 -24.36
CA ALA A 198 -39.53 -30.08 -25.58
C ALA A 198 -39.90 -31.53 -25.93
N GLN A 199 -39.99 -32.42 -24.93
CA GLN A 199 -40.41 -33.81 -25.14
C GLN A 199 -41.85 -33.92 -25.65
N ARG A 200 -42.78 -33.11 -25.12
CA ARG A 200 -44.16 -33.07 -25.62
C ARG A 200 -44.24 -32.63 -27.07
N PHE A 201 -43.51 -31.58 -27.45
CA PHE A 201 -43.47 -31.14 -28.85
C PHE A 201 -42.85 -32.20 -29.77
N GLU A 202 -41.84 -32.94 -29.32
CA GLU A 202 -41.26 -34.04 -30.10
C GLU A 202 -42.26 -35.18 -30.32
N GLU A 203 -43.03 -35.55 -29.29
CA GLU A 203 -44.10 -36.56 -29.39
C GLU A 203 -45.26 -36.10 -30.30
N GLU A 204 -45.63 -34.82 -30.23
CA GLU A 204 -46.65 -34.23 -31.11
C GLU A 204 -46.18 -34.20 -32.56
N LEU A 205 -44.93 -33.80 -32.82
CA LEU A 205 -44.34 -33.81 -34.16
C LEU A 205 -44.27 -35.24 -34.73
N LYS A 206 -43.82 -36.22 -33.95
CA LYS A 206 -43.84 -37.64 -34.35
C LYS A 206 -45.25 -38.10 -34.71
N THR A 207 -46.24 -37.72 -33.91
CA THR A 207 -47.65 -38.06 -34.17
C THR A 207 -48.16 -37.42 -35.46
N ILE A 208 -47.79 -36.16 -35.74
CA ILE A 208 -48.15 -35.47 -36.98
C ILE A 208 -47.48 -36.12 -38.18
N THR A 209 -46.19 -36.47 -38.10
CA THR A 209 -45.48 -37.18 -39.17
C THR A 209 -46.09 -38.55 -39.46
N ILE A 210 -46.45 -39.31 -38.42
CA ILE A 210 -47.12 -40.61 -38.59
C ILE A 210 -48.47 -40.43 -39.29
N LYS A 211 -49.29 -39.46 -38.84
CA LYS A 211 -50.58 -39.18 -39.48
C LYS A 211 -50.42 -38.73 -40.93
N HIS A 212 -49.42 -37.88 -41.21
CA HIS A 212 -49.09 -37.44 -42.56
C HIS A 212 -48.70 -38.62 -43.45
N ASN A 213 -47.85 -39.53 -42.97
CA ASN A 213 -47.43 -40.71 -43.72
C ASN A 213 -48.59 -41.67 -43.98
N VAL A 214 -49.49 -41.87 -43.01
CA VAL A 214 -50.70 -42.67 -43.21
C VAL A 214 -51.61 -42.05 -44.26
N VAL A 215 -51.88 -40.75 -44.18
CA VAL A 215 -52.70 -40.04 -45.17
C VAL A 215 -52.04 -40.07 -46.55
N SER A 216 -50.71 -39.88 -46.60
CA SER A 216 -49.95 -39.94 -47.85
C SER A 216 -50.07 -41.31 -48.51
N ASN A 217 -49.86 -42.39 -47.75
CA ASN A 217 -49.97 -43.76 -48.24
C ASN A 217 -51.40 -44.11 -48.69
N VAL A 218 -52.43 -43.65 -47.96
CA VAL A 218 -53.83 -43.84 -48.35
C VAL A 218 -54.16 -43.09 -49.64
N LEU A 219 -53.70 -41.85 -49.80
CA LEU A 219 -53.91 -41.08 -51.02
C LEU A 219 -53.17 -41.67 -52.23
N GLN A 220 -51.94 -42.14 -52.04
CA GLN A 220 -51.19 -42.86 -53.07
C GLN A 220 -51.92 -44.15 -53.48
N GLY A 221 -52.39 -44.94 -52.50
CA GLY A 221 -53.17 -46.16 -52.76
C GLY A 221 -54.47 -45.87 -53.51
N LEU A 222 -55.21 -44.83 -53.10
CA LEU A 222 -56.46 -44.45 -53.73
C LEU A 222 -56.25 -43.94 -55.16
N LEU A 223 -55.16 -43.19 -55.41
CA LEU A 223 -54.80 -42.74 -56.76
C LEU A 223 -54.44 -43.94 -57.66
N LEU A 224 -53.65 -44.89 -57.16
CA LEU A 224 -53.25 -46.10 -57.89
C LEU A 224 -54.44 -47.04 -58.18
N GLU A 225 -55.37 -47.19 -57.24
CA GLU A 225 -56.54 -48.05 -57.39
C GLU A 225 -57.70 -47.40 -58.15
N SER A 226 -57.73 -46.06 -58.27
CA SER A 226 -58.81 -45.34 -58.97
C SER A 226 -58.86 -45.56 -60.48
N GLY A 227 -57.85 -46.20 -61.07
CA GLY A 227 -57.78 -46.45 -62.51
C GLY A 227 -57.59 -45.20 -63.37
N VAL A 228 -57.26 -44.06 -62.74
CA VAL A 228 -56.94 -42.79 -63.41
C VAL A 228 -55.49 -42.85 -63.92
N ASP A 229 -55.24 -42.47 -65.17
CA ASP A 229 -53.89 -42.39 -65.74
C ASP A 229 -53.15 -41.15 -65.21
N TRP A 230 -52.70 -41.26 -63.98
CA TRP A 230 -51.97 -40.22 -63.23
C TRP A 230 -50.60 -39.90 -63.82
N SER A 231 -50.07 -40.73 -64.72
CA SER A 231 -48.75 -40.54 -65.33
C SER A 231 -48.75 -39.47 -66.43
N ASN A 232 -49.92 -39.25 -67.07
CA ASN A 232 -50.09 -38.31 -68.17
C ASN A 232 -50.72 -36.98 -67.76
N ASP A 233 -51.25 -36.86 -66.54
CA ASP A 233 -51.78 -35.60 -66.00
C ASP A 233 -50.73 -34.90 -65.12
N PRO A 234 -50.23 -33.71 -65.51
CA PRO A 234 -49.24 -32.96 -64.74
C PRO A 234 -49.68 -32.65 -63.30
N HIS A 235 -50.99 -32.52 -63.06
CA HIS A 235 -51.51 -32.18 -61.73
C HIS A 235 -51.43 -33.36 -60.76
N TYR A 236 -51.79 -34.57 -61.21
CA TYR A 236 -51.69 -35.77 -60.39
C TYR A 236 -50.25 -36.26 -60.21
N LEU A 237 -49.39 -36.03 -61.20
CA LEU A 237 -47.96 -36.30 -61.08
C LEU A 237 -47.29 -35.41 -60.02
N ASP A 238 -47.61 -34.11 -59.98
CA ASP A 238 -47.11 -33.18 -58.95
C ASP A 238 -47.58 -33.57 -57.54
N VAL A 239 -48.84 -34.02 -57.42
CA VAL A 239 -49.39 -34.50 -56.15
C VAL A 239 -48.69 -35.79 -55.69
N MET A 240 -48.47 -36.77 -56.57
CA MET A 240 -47.67 -37.98 -56.30
C MET A 240 -46.23 -37.68 -55.88
N LEU A 241 -45.56 -36.75 -56.56
CA LEU A 241 -44.17 -36.38 -56.24
C LEU A 241 -44.07 -35.67 -54.88
N LYS A 242 -45.03 -34.81 -54.54
CA LYS A 242 -45.13 -34.17 -53.22
C LYS A 242 -45.47 -35.17 -52.10
N LEU A 243 -46.25 -36.20 -52.42
CA LEU A 243 -46.59 -37.29 -51.49
C LEU A 243 -45.40 -38.24 -51.24
N GLY A 244 -44.56 -38.48 -52.26
CA GLY A 244 -43.40 -39.37 -52.18
C GLY A 244 -42.12 -38.75 -51.60
N SER A 245 -41.96 -37.43 -51.69
CA SER A 245 -40.78 -36.70 -51.15
C SER A 245 -40.82 -36.46 -49.64
N ALA A 246 -41.88 -36.88 -48.95
CA ALA A 246 -42.07 -36.72 -47.51
C ALA A 246 -41.77 -38.00 -46.69
N SER A 247 -41.24 -39.06 -47.31
CA SER A 247 -40.96 -40.35 -46.65
C SER A 247 -39.48 -40.65 -46.37
N ASP A 248 -38.58 -39.70 -46.60
CA ASP A 248 -37.17 -39.71 -46.16
C ASP A 248 -36.99 -38.73 -44.99
#